data_AF-A0A5N5JDW5-F1
#
_entry.id   AF-A0A5N5JDW5-F1
#
_cell.length_a   1.000
_cell.length_b   1.000
_cell.length_c   1.000
_cell.angle_alpha   90.00
_cell.angle_beta   90.00
_cell.angle_gamma   90.00
#
_symmetry.space_group_name_H-M   'P 1'
#
loop_
_entity.id
_entity.type
_entity.pdbx_description
1 polymer ?
#
loop_
_entity_poly.entity_id
_entity_poly.type
_entity_poly.pdbx_seq_one_letter_code
_entity_poly.pdbx_strand_id
1 'polypeptide(L)'
;MGMPPHSDHGLLTLLIQNGIGGLQIQHKGKWVNVGTHPNSFLVNTGDHLEILSSGRYKSVLHRAMVNNKGTRMSIAMAHGPSLDSVVSPAPELLVSSKGNELAAYIGMKYKDYLELQQSNKLDGKSCLDRVRISAV
;
A
#
# COMPACT_ATOMS: atom_id res chain seq x y z
N MET A 1 -16.81 -4.52 11.37
CA MET A 1 -15.54 -4.15 10.70
C MET A 1 -15.62 -2.66 10.38
N GLY A 2 -14.53 -1.91 10.53
CA GLY A 2 -14.52 -0.46 10.26
C GLY A 2 -14.11 -0.17 8.82
N MET A 3 -13.00 -0.77 8.37
CA MET A 3 -12.50 -0.67 7.00
C MET A 3 -12.01 -2.05 6.53
N PRO A 4 -12.44 -2.54 5.36
CA PRO A 4 -12.08 -3.87 4.87
C PRO A 4 -10.58 -3.99 4.52
N PRO A 5 -10.07 -5.23 4.35
CA PRO A 5 -8.72 -5.49 3.87
C PRO A 5 -8.40 -4.79 2.54
N HIS A 6 -7.35 -3.99 2.51
CA HIS A 6 -6.86 -3.32 1.30
C HIS A 6 -5.36 -2.99 1.42
N SER A 7 -4.74 -2.64 0.30
CA SER A 7 -3.48 -1.90 0.25
C SER A 7 -3.74 -0.45 -0.18
N ASP A 8 -2.83 0.44 0.20
CA ASP A 8 -2.91 1.85 -0.19
C ASP A 8 -2.36 2.08 -1.59
N HIS A 9 -2.95 3.01 -2.33
CA HIS A 9 -2.30 3.60 -3.50
C HIS A 9 -1.19 4.59 -3.08
N GLY A 10 -0.48 5.15 -4.07
CA GLY A 10 0.60 6.11 -3.81
C GLY A 10 1.88 5.47 -3.29
N LEU A 11 2.79 6.31 -2.78
CA LEU A 11 4.13 5.95 -2.33
C LEU A 11 4.15 5.61 -0.84
N LEU A 12 3.70 6.53 0.00
CA LEU A 12 3.70 6.40 1.46
C LEU A 12 2.40 6.96 2.04
N THR A 13 1.85 6.29 3.04
CA THR A 13 0.78 6.81 3.87
C THR A 13 1.32 7.09 5.27
N LEU A 14 1.03 8.29 5.77
CA LEU A 14 1.27 8.67 7.15
C LEU A 14 -0.05 8.64 7.90
N LEU A 15 -0.13 7.84 8.97
CA LEU A 15 -1.32 7.65 9.77
C LEU A 15 -1.10 8.12 11.21
N ILE A 16 -1.95 9.04 11.65
CA ILE A 16 -2.07 9.44 13.06
C ILE A 16 -3.40 8.95 13.62
N GLN A 17 -3.43 8.55 14.89
CA GLN A 17 -4.62 8.04 15.56
C GLN A 17 -4.70 8.50 17.01
N ASN A 18 -5.92 8.58 17.55
CA ASN A 18 -6.21 9.10 18.90
C ASN A 18 -5.84 8.14 20.05
N GLY A 19 -4.87 7.24 19.87
CA GLY A 19 -4.46 6.27 20.87
C GLY A 19 -5.36 5.02 20.98
N ILE A 20 -6.56 5.02 20.39
CA ILE A 20 -7.44 3.85 20.34
C ILE A 20 -7.01 2.91 19.20
N GLY A 21 -6.66 1.69 19.55
CA GLY A 21 -6.23 0.66 18.59
C GLY A 21 -7.36 0.16 17.69
N GLY A 22 -6.99 -0.64 16.69
CA GLY A 22 -7.95 -1.22 15.74
C GLY A 22 -7.36 -1.47 14.36
N LEU A 23 -6.23 -0.85 14.04
CA LEU A 23 -5.47 -1.15 12.83
C LEU A 23 -4.84 -2.54 12.93
N GLN A 24 -5.01 -3.34 11.89
CA GLN A 24 -4.33 -4.62 11.70
C GLN A 24 -3.61 -4.64 10.36
N ILE A 25 -2.42 -5.21 10.34
CA ILE A 25 -1.65 -5.47 9.11
C ILE A 25 -1.54 -6.97 8.89
N GLN A 26 -1.48 -7.40 7.63
CA GLN A 26 -1.26 -8.80 7.29
C GLN A 26 0.25 -9.06 7.20
N HIS A 27 0.74 -10.01 7.99
CA HIS A 27 2.14 -10.41 8.00
C HIS A 27 2.21 -11.94 8.08
N LYS A 28 2.89 -12.57 7.11
CA LYS A 28 3.04 -14.03 6.99
C LYS A 28 1.71 -14.78 7.11
N GLY A 29 0.69 -14.30 6.39
CA GLY A 29 -0.66 -14.88 6.36
C GLY A 29 -1.50 -14.63 7.63
N LYS A 30 -0.99 -13.90 8.62
CA LYS A 30 -1.70 -13.61 9.88
C LYS A 30 -2.00 -12.12 10.00
N TRP A 31 -3.14 -11.79 10.58
CA TRP A 31 -3.48 -10.43 10.96
C TRP A 31 -2.82 -10.08 12.30
N VAL A 32 -2.03 -9.01 12.31
CA VAL A 32 -1.28 -8.54 13.48
C VAL A 32 -1.80 -7.17 13.88
N ASN A 33 -2.12 -7.00 15.16
CA ASN A 33 -2.52 -5.69 15.70
C ASN A 33 -1.33 -4.73 15.70
N VAL A 34 -1.56 -3.52 15.24
CA VAL A 34 -0.60 -2.43 15.37
C VAL A 34 -0.82 -1.73 16.71
N GLY A 35 0.25 -1.64 17.51
CA GLY A 35 0.23 -0.91 18.78
C GLY A 35 0.07 0.59 18.59
N THR A 36 -0.63 1.27 19.49
CA THR A 36 -0.71 2.73 19.50
C THR A 36 0.44 3.30 20.32
N HIS A 37 1.14 4.29 19.77
CA HIS A 37 2.29 4.94 20.42
C HIS A 37 2.01 6.44 20.50
N PRO A 38 2.13 7.10 21.67
CA PRO A 38 1.99 8.54 21.79
C PRO A 38 2.95 9.29 20.87
N ASN A 39 2.53 10.44 20.33
CA ASN A 39 3.37 11.34 19.53
C ASN A 39 4.06 10.65 18.34
N SER A 40 3.37 9.71 17.69
CA SER A 40 3.91 8.94 16.59
C SER A 40 3.03 9.01 15.34
N PHE A 41 3.68 8.83 14.20
CA PHE A 41 3.02 8.47 12.95
C PHE A 41 3.33 7.02 12.64
N LEU A 42 2.33 6.28 12.20
CA LEU A 42 2.58 5.06 11.46
C LEU A 42 2.85 5.42 10.01
N VAL A 43 3.89 4.84 9.42
CA VAL A 43 4.19 4.96 7.99
C VAL A 43 4.01 3.61 7.35
N ASN A 44 3.20 3.54 6.29
CA ASN A 44 3.10 2.34 5.46
C ASN A 44 3.42 2.69 4.00
N THR A 45 3.98 1.72 3.30
CA THR A 45 4.26 1.81 1.88
C THR A 45 2.99 1.54 1.08
N GLY A 46 2.76 2.33 0.04
CA GLY A 46 1.69 2.11 -0.93
C GLY A 46 2.15 1.35 -2.16
N ASP A 47 1.18 0.99 -3.00
CA ASP A 47 1.35 0.17 -4.20
C ASP A 47 2.35 0.77 -5.19
N HIS A 48 2.43 2.09 -5.32
CA HIS A 48 3.33 2.73 -6.29
C HIS A 48 4.78 2.67 -5.84
N LEU A 49 5.06 2.63 -4.53
CA LEU A 49 6.42 2.37 -4.05
C LEU A 49 6.80 0.89 -4.28
N GLU A 50 5.84 -0.04 -4.18
CA GLU A 50 6.06 -1.44 -4.56
C GLU A 50 6.37 -1.57 -6.06
N ILE A 51 5.59 -0.90 -6.93
CA ILE A 51 5.82 -0.86 -8.38
C ILE A 51 7.19 -0.26 -8.70
N LEU A 52 7.48 0.94 -8.19
CA LEU A 52 8.74 1.65 -8.43
C LEU A 52 9.96 0.82 -8.02
N SER A 53 9.85 0.07 -6.93
CA SER A 53 10.93 -0.76 -6.40
C SER A 53 10.99 -2.17 -7.00
N SER A 54 10.19 -2.47 -8.03
CA SER A 54 10.02 -3.82 -8.59
C SER A 54 9.75 -4.88 -7.52
N GLY A 55 8.97 -4.52 -6.49
CA GLY A 55 8.58 -5.41 -5.43
C GLY A 55 9.56 -5.53 -4.26
N ARG A 56 10.65 -4.75 -4.21
CA ARG A 56 11.60 -4.78 -3.07
C ARG A 56 10.98 -4.21 -1.79
N TYR A 57 10.22 -3.12 -1.89
CA TYR A 57 9.38 -2.62 -0.81
C TYR A 57 7.96 -3.13 -0.99
N LYS A 58 7.37 -3.72 0.06
CA LYS A 58 6.06 -4.37 -0.02
C LYS A 58 4.97 -3.46 0.53
N SER A 59 4.03 -3.06 -0.33
CA SER A 59 2.70 -2.60 0.07
C SER A 59 2.00 -3.74 0.81
N VAL A 60 1.51 -3.51 2.02
CA VAL A 60 0.93 -4.57 2.86
C VAL A 60 -0.58 -4.42 2.98
N LEU A 61 -1.28 -5.56 2.99
CA LEU A 61 -2.70 -5.55 3.32
C LEU A 61 -2.88 -5.08 4.76
N HIS A 62 -3.84 -4.21 4.95
CA HIS A 62 -4.23 -3.72 6.26
C HIS A 62 -5.74 -3.51 6.32
N ARG A 63 -6.28 -3.48 7.54
CA ARG A 63 -7.72 -3.31 7.81
C ARG A 63 -7.95 -2.59 9.12
N ALA A 64 -9.11 -1.97 9.28
CA ALA A 64 -9.52 -1.34 10.54
C ALA A 64 -10.65 -2.13 11.19
N MET A 65 -10.43 -2.58 12.41
CA MET A 65 -11.41 -3.26 13.24
C MET A 65 -12.12 -2.28 14.17
N VAL A 66 -13.42 -2.50 14.37
CA VAL A 66 -14.17 -1.83 15.44
C VAL A 66 -13.83 -2.48 16.77
N ASN A 67 -13.94 -1.73 17.85
CA ASN A 67 -13.73 -2.22 19.21
C ASN A 67 -14.78 -1.63 20.16
N ASN A 68 -14.90 -2.21 21.35
CA ASN A 68 -15.81 -1.76 22.42
C ASN A 68 -15.12 -0.88 23.48
N LYS A 69 -13.89 -0.41 23.22
CA LYS A 69 -13.10 0.40 24.16
C LYS A 69 -13.34 1.89 24.01
N GLY A 70 -13.81 2.34 22.84
CA GLY A 70 -14.15 3.73 22.57
C GLY A 70 -14.09 4.07 21.09
N THR A 71 -14.49 5.29 20.75
CA THR A 71 -14.45 5.79 19.37
C THR A 71 -13.01 5.91 18.88
N ARG A 72 -12.65 5.11 17.88
CA ARG A 72 -11.39 5.21 17.17
C ARG A 72 -11.46 6.31 16.11
N MET A 73 -10.51 7.23 16.15
CA MET A 73 -10.30 8.23 15.10
C MET A 73 -8.89 8.12 14.54
N SER A 74 -8.76 8.21 13.23
CA SER A 74 -7.47 8.27 12.54
C SER A 74 -7.53 9.17 11.32
N ILE A 75 -6.42 9.85 11.04
CA ILE A 75 -6.21 10.62 9.82
C ILE A 75 -5.13 9.91 9.02
N ALA A 76 -5.46 9.49 7.80
CA ALA A 76 -4.52 8.89 6.86
C ALA A 76 -4.17 9.93 5.78
N MET A 77 -2.87 10.21 5.63
CA MET A 77 -2.34 11.15 4.66
C MET A 77 -1.57 10.37 3.61
N ALA A 78 -2.23 10.10 2.48
CA ALA A 78 -1.61 9.41 1.35
C ALA A 78 -0.74 10.38 0.56
N HIS A 79 0.49 9.96 0.25
CA HIS A 79 1.46 10.72 -0.55
C HIS A 79 1.75 9.94 -1.82
N GLY A 80 1.46 10.52 -2.96
CA GLY A 80 1.72 9.93 -4.28
C GLY A 80 2.44 10.92 -5.21
N PRO A 81 2.81 10.47 -6.42
CA PRO A 81 3.36 11.36 -7.44
C PRO A 81 2.28 12.30 -8.00
N SER A 82 2.65 13.14 -8.97
CA SER A 82 1.65 13.89 -9.75
C SER A 82 0.71 12.93 -10.48
N LEU A 83 -0.56 13.33 -10.66
CA LEU A 83 -1.60 12.52 -11.30
C LEU A 83 -1.19 12.04 -12.72
N ASP A 84 -0.46 12.86 -13.46
CA ASP A 84 0.00 12.54 -14.83
C ASP A 84 1.29 11.71 -14.87
N SER A 85 1.90 11.44 -13.72
CA SER A 85 3.14 10.66 -13.67
C SER A 85 2.86 9.19 -13.98
N VAL A 86 3.62 8.62 -14.92
CA VAL A 86 3.66 7.17 -15.13
C VAL A 86 4.60 6.57 -14.09
N VAL A 87 4.09 5.67 -13.27
CA VAL A 87 4.91 4.90 -12.32
C VAL A 87 5.18 3.53 -12.91
N SER A 88 6.45 3.17 -12.95
CA SER A 88 6.96 1.89 -13.43
C SER A 88 8.21 1.50 -12.61
N PRO A 89 8.69 0.25 -12.67
CA PRO A 89 9.92 -0.13 -12.00
C PRO A 89 11.10 0.77 -12.41
N ALA A 90 11.82 1.30 -11.41
CA ALA A 90 12.97 2.17 -11.64
C ALA A 90 14.10 1.39 -12.34
N PRO A 91 14.61 1.83 -13.51
CA PRO A 91 15.66 1.12 -14.24
C PRO A 91 16.90 0.83 -13.40
N GLU A 92 17.27 1.75 -12.51
CA GLU A 92 18.42 1.64 -11.61
C GLU A 92 18.27 0.51 -10.60
N LEU A 93 17.03 0.08 -10.33
CA LEU A 93 16.74 -1.04 -9.44
C LEU A 93 16.64 -2.38 -10.19
N LEU A 94 16.51 -2.36 -11.53
CA LEU A 94 16.48 -3.57 -12.37
C LEU A 94 17.88 -4.07 -12.75
N VAL A 95 18.90 -3.22 -12.64
CA VAL A 95 20.30 -3.63 -12.81
C VAL A 95 20.86 -3.98 -11.44
N SER A 96 20.95 -5.28 -11.11
CA SER A 96 21.52 -5.72 -9.84
C SER A 96 22.90 -6.33 -10.03
N SER A 97 23.66 -6.43 -8.94
CA SER A 97 24.98 -7.09 -8.91
C SER A 97 24.94 -8.58 -9.29
N LYS A 98 23.74 -9.17 -9.44
CA LYS A 98 23.49 -10.56 -9.84
C LYS A 98 23.00 -10.71 -11.29
N GLY A 99 22.85 -9.61 -12.04
CA GLY A 99 22.36 -9.60 -13.43
C GLY A 99 21.18 -8.65 -13.65
N ASN A 100 20.56 -8.73 -14.83
CA ASN A 100 19.35 -7.98 -15.15
C ASN A 100 18.14 -8.63 -14.46
N GLU A 101 17.55 -7.97 -13.47
CA GLU A 101 16.25 -8.32 -12.91
C GLU A 101 15.15 -7.89 -13.88
N LEU A 102 14.21 -8.80 -14.17
CA LEU A 102 13.05 -8.48 -14.97
C LEU A 102 12.10 -7.57 -14.18
N ALA A 103 11.49 -6.62 -14.88
CA ALA A 103 10.43 -5.79 -14.32
C ALA A 103 9.27 -6.68 -13.82
N ALA A 104 8.88 -6.50 -12.56
CA ALA A 104 7.76 -7.26 -11.98
C ALA A 104 6.39 -6.62 -12.28
N TYR A 105 6.36 -5.39 -12.78
CA TYR A 105 5.13 -4.62 -13.00
C TYR A 105 5.21 -3.80 -14.29
N ILE A 106 4.06 -3.57 -14.93
CA ILE A 106 3.93 -2.62 -16.05
C ILE A 106 3.81 -1.19 -15.53
N GLY A 107 4.11 -0.22 -16.40
CA GLY A 107 3.90 1.19 -16.12
C GLY A 107 2.43 1.61 -16.24
N MET A 108 1.95 2.45 -15.33
CA MET A 108 0.61 3.04 -15.37
C MET A 108 0.64 4.48 -14.87
N LYS A 109 -0.19 5.36 -15.44
CA LYS A 109 -0.37 6.71 -14.88
C LYS A 109 -1.02 6.63 -13.51
N TYR A 110 -0.56 7.49 -12.59
CA TYR A 110 -1.09 7.48 -11.23
C TYR A 110 -2.60 7.74 -11.20
N LYS A 111 -3.10 8.70 -11.99
CA LYS A 111 -4.53 8.98 -12.14
C LYS A 111 -5.32 7.74 -12.54
N ASP A 112 -4.88 7.02 -13.57
CA ASP A 112 -5.57 5.84 -14.09
C ASP A 112 -5.63 4.72 -13.03
N TYR A 113 -4.55 4.57 -12.23
CA TYR A 113 -4.54 3.63 -11.11
C TYR A 113 -5.52 4.03 -10.01
N LEU A 114 -5.60 5.31 -9.66
CA LEU A 114 -6.55 5.81 -8.67
C LEU A 114 -8.00 5.58 -9.11
N GLU A 115 -8.32 5.89 -10.37
CA GLU A 115 -9.63 5.65 -10.96
C GLU A 115 -9.97 4.16 -10.99
N LEU A 116 -9.00 3.31 -11.34
CA LEU A 116 -9.14 1.86 -11.28
C LEU A 116 -9.43 1.39 -9.85
N GLN A 117 -8.72 1.89 -8.84
CA GLN A 117 -8.96 1.48 -7.46
C GLN A 117 -10.31 1.96 -6.93
N GLN A 118 -10.70 3.20 -7.24
CA GLN A 118 -11.94 3.82 -6.74
C GLN A 118 -13.20 3.27 -7.43
N SER A 119 -13.09 2.80 -8.67
CA SER A 119 -14.19 2.19 -9.42
C SER A 119 -14.45 0.72 -9.03
N ASN A 120 -13.59 0.13 -8.19
CA ASN A 120 -13.70 -1.26 -7.76
C ASN A 120 -13.95 -1.35 -6.25
N LYS A 121 -14.44 -2.51 -5.81
CA LYS A 121 -14.51 -2.81 -4.38
C LYS A 121 -13.09 -2.92 -3.82
N LEU A 122 -12.91 -2.50 -2.57
CA LEU A 122 -11.70 -2.81 -1.81
C LEU A 122 -11.60 -4.33 -1.63
N ASP A 123 -10.86 -4.96 -2.54
CA ASP A 123 -10.61 -6.39 -2.57
C ASP A 123 -9.10 -6.63 -2.59
N GLY A 124 -8.50 -6.56 -1.40
CA GLY A 124 -7.10 -6.86 -1.18
C GLY A 124 -6.16 -6.05 -2.09
N LYS A 125 -5.35 -6.78 -2.87
CA LYS A 125 -4.35 -6.25 -3.81
C LYS A 125 -4.80 -6.31 -5.27
N SER A 126 -6.09 -6.48 -5.54
CA SER A 126 -6.63 -6.72 -6.90
C SER A 126 -6.18 -5.69 -7.94
N CYS A 127 -6.02 -4.42 -7.56
CA CYS A 127 -5.52 -3.38 -8.48
C CYS A 127 -4.03 -3.56 -8.80
N LEU A 128 -3.21 -3.84 -7.79
CA LEU A 128 -1.78 -4.10 -7.95
C LEU A 128 -1.54 -5.37 -8.79
N ASP A 129 -2.38 -6.38 -8.62
CA ASP A 129 -2.28 -7.63 -9.39
C ASP A 129 -2.57 -7.41 -10.89
N ARG A 130 -3.41 -6.44 -11.27
CA ARG A 130 -3.68 -6.08 -12.68
C ARG A 130 -2.48 -5.47 -13.40
N VAL A 131 -1.55 -4.86 -12.65
CA VAL A 131 -0.32 -4.28 -13.20
C VAL A 131 0.90 -5.16 -12.95
N ARG A 132 0.74 -6.32 -12.32
CA ARG A 132 1.83 -7.29 -12.16
C ARG A 132 2.05 -8.01 -13.49
N ILE A 133 3.32 -8.17 -13.88
CA ILE A 133 3.71 -9.02 -14.99
C ILE A 133 3.69 -10.47 -14.47
N SER A 134 2.79 -11.30 -14.99
CA SER A 134 2.79 -12.73 -14.69
C SER A 134 4.09 -13.34 -15.17
N ALA A 135 4.75 -14.13 -14.32
CA ALA A 135 5.83 -15.00 -14.77
C ALA A 135 5.23 -16.02 -15.75
N VAL A 136 5.82 -16.10 -16.95
CA VAL A 136 5.54 -17.17 -17.92
C VAL A 136 6.23 -18.46 -17.45
#